data_AF-A0A6M8BGT0-F1
#
_entry.id   AF-A0A6M8BGT0-F1
#
_cell.length_a   1.000
_cell.length_b   1.000
_cell.length_c   1.000
_cell.angle_alpha   90.00
_cell.angle_beta   90.00
_cell.angle_gamma   90.00
#
_symmetry.space_group_name_H-M   'P 1'
#
loop_
_entity.id
_entity.type
_entity.pdbx_description
1 polymer ?
#
loop_
_entity_poly.entity_id
_entity_poly.type
_entity_poly.pdbx_seq_one_letter_code
_entity_poly.pdbx_strand_id
1 'polypeptide(L)'
;MRSIAPPQRSLAPRISFPQLVQLLERHLLAGKTAIHPTEFFDRWIKKIYNVFPDEPNYRQACLTELMINLNGVVTRESIIGNWRWEGEKQQFPNYLPAMLFQIHQRYCLLDALHLLPRRSLYRENQ
;
A
#
# COMPACT_ATOMS: atom_id res chain seq x y z
N MET A 1 -9.21 -40.16 -32.53
CA MET A 1 -9.87 -39.13 -31.69
C MET A 1 -8.90 -38.70 -30.61
N ARG A 2 -8.42 -37.44 -30.62
CA ARG A 2 -7.47 -36.94 -29.60
C ARG A 2 -8.27 -36.43 -28.40
N SER A 3 -8.11 -37.08 -27.25
CA SER A 3 -8.68 -36.66 -25.98
C SER A 3 -7.92 -35.43 -25.47
N ILE A 4 -8.61 -34.29 -25.38
CA ILE A 4 -8.06 -33.05 -24.82
C ILE A 4 -8.38 -33.09 -23.32
N ALA A 5 -7.37 -33.34 -22.48
CA ALA A 5 -7.52 -33.23 -21.03
C ALA A 5 -7.79 -31.77 -20.64
N PRO A 6 -8.72 -31.49 -19.72
CA PRO A 6 -9.01 -30.13 -19.27
C PRO A 6 -7.81 -29.55 -18.50
N PRO A 7 -7.59 -28.23 -18.58
CA PRO A 7 -6.48 -27.57 -17.90
C PRO A 7 -6.63 -27.72 -16.38
N GLN A 8 -5.61 -28.27 -15.73
CA GLN A 8 -5.54 -28.32 -14.27
C GLN A 8 -5.52 -26.89 -13.73
N ARG A 9 -6.60 -26.49 -13.04
CA ARG A 9 -6.65 -25.25 -12.26
C ARG A 9 -5.58 -25.35 -11.17
N SER A 10 -4.51 -24.58 -11.31
CA SER A 10 -3.54 -24.33 -10.24
C SER A 10 -4.29 -23.82 -9.02
N LEU A 11 -4.41 -24.68 -8.00
CA LEU A 11 -4.92 -24.31 -6.68
C LEU A 11 -3.83 -23.45 -6.04
N ALA A 12 -4.01 -22.13 -6.09
CA ALA A 12 -3.21 -21.22 -5.28
C ALA A 12 -3.23 -21.72 -3.82
N PRO A 13 -2.07 -21.80 -3.14
CA PRO A 13 -2.00 -22.38 -1.80
C PRO A 13 -2.92 -21.62 -0.85
N ARG A 14 -3.90 -22.34 -0.28
CA ARG A 14 -4.79 -21.80 0.75
C ARG A 14 -4.00 -21.67 2.05
N ILE A 15 -3.57 -20.46 2.38
CA ILE A 15 -3.02 -20.13 3.69
C ILE A 15 -4.06 -20.49 4.74
N SER A 16 -3.69 -21.31 5.72
CA SER A 16 -4.58 -21.68 6.82
C SER A 16 -4.73 -20.54 7.82
N PHE A 17 -5.85 -20.47 8.54
CA PHE A 17 -6.08 -19.44 9.55
C PHE A 17 -4.95 -19.37 10.60
N PRO A 18 -4.40 -20.50 11.12
CA PRO A 18 -3.23 -20.45 12.02
C PRO A 18 -1.97 -19.86 11.37
N GLN A 19 -1.73 -20.13 10.08
CA GLN A 19 -0.61 -19.54 9.34
C GLN A 19 -0.80 -18.03 9.15
N LEU A 20 -2.04 -17.59 8.95
CA LEU A 20 -2.40 -16.18 8.90
C LEU A 20 -2.10 -15.48 10.24
N VAL A 21 -2.49 -16.12 11.35
CA VAL A 21 -2.22 -15.61 12.71
C VAL A 21 -0.72 -15.51 12.96
N GLN A 22 0.09 -16.51 12.60
CA GLN A 22 1.55 -16.45 12.75
C GLN A 22 2.20 -15.37 11.87
N LEU A 23 1.69 -15.16 10.65
CA LEU A 23 2.10 -14.06 9.77
C LEU A 23 1.75 -12.71 10.38
N LEU A 24 0.55 -12.58 10.92
CA LEU A 24 0.09 -11.39 11.62
C LEU A 24 0.93 -11.14 12.86
N GLU A 25 1.16 -12.12 13.72
CA GLU A 25 2.03 -12.01 14.89
C GLU A 25 3.45 -11.58 14.51
N ARG A 26 4.05 -12.18 13.48
CA ARG A 26 5.38 -11.77 12.99
C ARG A 26 5.42 -10.35 12.43
N HIS A 27 4.34 -9.88 11.79
CA HIS A 27 4.28 -8.53 11.20
C HIS A 27 3.81 -7.45 12.18
N LEU A 28 3.01 -7.81 13.19
CA LEU A 28 2.43 -6.92 14.19
C LEU A 28 3.33 -6.80 15.45
N LEU A 29 4.03 -7.87 15.86
CA LEU A 29 4.79 -7.94 17.12
C LEU A 29 6.30 -7.71 16.96
N ALA A 30 6.81 -7.51 15.75
CA ALA A 30 8.22 -7.24 15.53
C ALA A 30 8.62 -5.80 15.88
N GLY A 31 8.29 -5.31 17.08
CA GLY A 31 8.87 -4.13 17.77
C GLY A 31 8.87 -2.78 17.06
N LYS A 32 8.48 -2.70 15.79
CA LYS A 32 8.42 -1.49 14.99
C LYS A 32 7.03 -0.93 15.17
N THR A 33 6.91 0.13 15.95
CA THR A 33 5.64 0.87 16.18
C THR A 33 5.40 1.94 15.13
N ALA A 34 6.35 2.14 14.21
CA ALA A 34 6.29 3.15 13.17
C ALA A 34 6.96 2.65 11.89
N ILE A 35 6.37 3.00 10.76
CA ILE A 35 7.01 2.94 9.44
C ILE A 35 7.31 4.36 9.00
N HIS A 36 8.51 4.59 8.48
CA HIS A 36 8.83 5.91 7.92
C HIS A 36 7.97 6.14 6.66
N PRO A 37 7.40 7.34 6.45
CA PRO A 37 6.52 7.55 5.31
C PRO A 37 7.17 7.24 3.95
N THR A 38 8.44 7.58 3.76
CA THR A 38 9.19 7.21 2.54
C THR A 38 9.25 5.69 2.35
N GLU A 39 9.57 4.94 3.42
CA GLU A 39 9.61 3.46 3.37
C GLU A 39 8.23 2.89 3.04
N PHE A 40 7.16 3.49 3.58
CA PHE A 40 5.79 3.11 3.26
C PHE A 40 5.50 3.31 1.76
N PHE A 41 5.74 4.51 1.24
CA PHE A 41 5.38 4.84 -0.13
C PHE A 41 6.19 4.02 -1.13
N ASP A 42 7.50 3.91 -0.95
CA ASP A 42 8.37 3.16 -1.86
C ASP A 42 7.98 1.68 -1.94
N ARG A 43 7.53 1.11 -0.80
CA ARG A 43 7.09 -0.28 -0.73
C ARG A 43 5.73 -0.50 -1.38
N TRP A 44 4.75 0.35 -1.10
CA TRP A 44 3.35 0.04 -1.42
C TRP A 44 2.86 0.69 -2.71
N ILE A 45 3.34 1.90 -3.04
CA ILE A 45 2.84 2.63 -4.20
C ILE A 45 3.20 1.93 -5.50
N LYS A 46 4.44 1.42 -5.60
CA LYS A 46 4.84 0.57 -6.73
C LYS A 46 3.94 -0.66 -6.87
N LYS A 47 3.60 -1.32 -5.77
CA LYS A 47 2.77 -2.55 -5.82
C LYS A 47 1.31 -2.27 -6.19
N ILE A 48 0.76 -1.15 -5.73
CA ILE A 48 -0.66 -0.80 -5.88
C ILE A 48 -0.90 -0.09 -7.21
N TYR A 49 -0.07 0.88 -7.57
CA TYR A 49 -0.27 1.73 -8.74
C TYR A 49 0.68 1.44 -9.90
N ASN A 50 1.74 0.65 -9.68
CA ASN A 50 2.83 0.45 -10.65
C ASN A 50 3.49 1.77 -11.07
N VAL A 51 3.77 2.62 -10.09
CA VAL A 51 4.41 3.94 -10.24
C VAL A 51 5.62 4.03 -9.32
N PHE A 52 6.70 4.68 -9.79
CA PHE A 52 8.00 4.73 -9.13
C PHE A 52 8.36 6.16 -8.69
N PRO A 53 9.24 6.35 -7.67
CA PRO A 53 9.52 7.66 -7.07
C PRO A 53 9.94 8.78 -8.03
N ASP A 54 10.59 8.43 -9.13
CA ASP A 54 11.08 9.30 -10.19
C ASP A 54 10.01 9.66 -11.25
N GLU A 55 8.83 9.04 -11.18
CA GLU A 55 7.76 9.28 -12.14
C GLU A 55 6.88 10.50 -11.74
N PRO A 56 6.43 11.30 -12.72
CA PRO A 56 5.68 12.54 -12.47
C PRO A 56 4.36 12.33 -11.73
N ASN A 57 3.79 11.14 -11.82
CA ASN A 57 2.54 10.71 -11.20
C ASN A 57 2.74 10.04 -9.83
N TYR A 58 3.97 9.84 -9.34
CA TYR A 58 4.23 9.20 -8.05
C TYR A 58 3.63 9.97 -6.88
N ARG A 59 3.87 11.29 -6.85
CA ARG A 59 3.30 12.16 -5.84
C ARG A 59 1.77 12.07 -5.82
N GLN A 60 1.15 12.03 -7.00
CA GLN A 60 -0.29 11.87 -7.14
C GLN A 60 -0.75 10.52 -6.60
N ALA A 61 -0.03 9.42 -6.90
CA ALA A 61 -0.34 8.10 -6.36
C ALA A 61 -0.27 8.05 -4.84
N CYS A 62 0.77 8.64 -4.25
CA CYS A 62 0.89 8.67 -2.81
C CYS A 62 -0.23 9.49 -2.15
N LEU A 63 -0.61 10.64 -2.74
CA LEU A 63 -1.73 11.45 -2.28
C LEU A 63 -3.06 10.70 -2.40
N THR A 64 -3.34 10.08 -3.55
CA THR A 64 -4.54 9.26 -3.75
C THR A 64 -4.61 8.15 -2.71
N GLU A 65 -3.49 7.49 -2.44
CA GLU A 65 -3.45 6.40 -1.47
C GLU A 65 -3.71 6.87 -0.03
N LEU A 66 -3.12 7.99 0.38
CA LEU A 66 -3.42 8.62 1.66
C LEU A 66 -4.90 8.98 1.75
N MET A 67 -5.46 9.62 0.72
CA MET A 67 -6.86 10.03 0.69
C MET A 67 -7.81 8.84 0.83
N ILE A 68 -7.51 7.70 0.20
CA ILE A 68 -8.35 6.50 0.31
C ILE A 68 -8.35 5.93 1.73
N ASN A 69 -7.20 5.92 2.41
CA ASN A 69 -7.08 5.32 3.74
C ASN A 69 -7.41 6.27 4.88
N LEU A 70 -7.25 7.58 4.67
CA LEU A 70 -7.48 8.62 5.67
C LEU A 70 -8.77 9.40 5.43
N ASN A 71 -9.62 8.94 4.51
CA ASN A 71 -10.90 9.58 4.22
C ASN A 71 -11.72 9.71 5.50
N GLY A 72 -12.24 10.92 5.77
CA GLY A 72 -12.99 11.23 6.98
C GLY A 72 -12.16 11.52 8.24
N VAL A 73 -10.83 11.34 8.20
CA VAL A 73 -9.92 11.70 9.30
C VAL A 73 -9.12 12.97 8.96
N VAL A 74 -8.66 13.10 7.71
CA VAL A 74 -7.86 14.23 7.25
C VAL A 74 -8.37 14.71 5.90
N THR A 75 -8.48 16.02 5.69
CA THR A 75 -8.85 16.59 4.39
C THR A 75 -7.68 16.60 3.42
N ARG A 76 -7.98 16.65 2.11
CA ARG A 76 -6.96 16.71 1.05
C ARG A 76 -6.07 17.94 1.20
N GLU A 77 -6.68 19.07 1.53
CA GLU A 77 -6.01 20.36 1.71
C GLU A 77 -5.05 20.30 2.89
N SER A 78 -5.43 19.63 3.98
CA SER A 78 -4.56 19.42 5.15
C SER A 78 -3.35 18.57 4.80
N ILE A 79 -3.52 17.50 4.02
CA ILE A 79 -2.40 16.67 3.56
C ILE A 79 -1.47 17.48 2.66
N ILE A 80 -2.00 18.18 1.65
CA ILE A 80 -1.19 18.96 0.70
C ILE A 80 -0.46 20.11 1.41
N GLY A 81 -1.12 20.81 2.33
CA GLY A 81 -0.54 21.95 3.03
C GLY A 81 0.56 21.57 4.03
N ASN A 82 0.47 20.37 4.62
CA ASN A 82 1.45 19.88 5.59
C ASN A 82 2.50 18.94 4.99
N TRP A 83 2.32 18.49 3.74
CA TRP A 83 3.27 17.64 3.05
C TRP A 83 4.13 18.45 2.09
N ARG A 84 5.36 18.75 2.52
CA ARG A 84 6.32 19.51 1.71
C ARG A 84 7.29 18.58 0.99
N TRP A 85 7.34 18.75 -0.33
CA TRP A 85 8.34 18.16 -1.22
C TRP A 85 9.36 19.26 -1.55
N GLU A 86 10.29 19.51 -0.63
CA GLU A 86 11.34 20.53 -0.82
C GLU A 86 12.63 19.85 -1.29
N GLY A 87 12.87 19.83 -2.60
CA GLY A 87 14.07 19.21 -3.19
C GLY A 87 14.18 17.73 -2.86
N GLU A 88 15.34 17.29 -2.33
CA GLU A 88 15.59 15.91 -1.90
C GLU A 88 15.00 15.57 -0.52
N LYS A 89 14.49 16.56 0.24
CA LYS A 89 13.98 16.36 1.60
C LYS A 89 12.46 16.40 1.63
N GLN A 90 11.86 15.22 1.79
CA GLN A 90 10.43 15.08 2.04
C GLN A 90 10.15 15.36 3.52
N GLN A 91 9.34 16.38 3.82
CA GLN A 91 8.83 16.63 5.17
C GLN A 91 7.39 16.16 5.25
N PHE A 92 7.13 15.28 6.22
CA PHE A 92 5.82 14.68 6.44
C PHE A 92 5.16 15.26 7.69
N PRO A 93 3.82 15.28 7.74
CA PRO A 93 3.11 15.62 8.97
C PRO A 93 3.46 14.64 10.11
N ASN A 94 3.56 15.13 11.35
CA ASN A 94 3.93 14.32 12.52
C ASN A 94 2.95 13.17 12.82
N TYR A 95 1.69 13.30 12.39
CA TYR A 95 0.68 12.25 12.56
C TYR A 95 0.83 11.10 11.55
N LEU A 96 1.54 11.32 10.44
CA LEU A 96 1.57 10.41 9.31
C LEU A 96 2.21 9.05 9.65
N PRO A 97 3.34 8.95 10.39
CA PRO A 97 3.96 7.66 10.70
C PRO A 97 3.04 6.70 11.47
N ALA A 98 2.27 7.20 12.43
CA ALA A 98 1.35 6.39 13.23
C ALA A 98 0.18 5.87 12.40
N MET A 99 -0.39 6.71 11.53
CA MET A 99 -1.48 6.31 10.63
C MET A 99 -0.99 5.33 9.56
N LEU A 100 0.18 5.60 8.97
CA LEU A 100 0.80 4.73 7.97
C LEU A 100 1.15 3.37 8.55
N PHE A 101 1.46 3.28 9.84
CA PHE A 101 1.75 2.00 10.48
C PHE A 101 0.53 1.06 10.44
N GLN A 102 -0.68 1.55 10.73
CA GLN A 102 -1.90 0.74 10.64
C GLN A 102 -2.19 0.31 9.21
N ILE A 103 -2.03 1.22 8.24
CA ILE A 103 -2.22 0.92 6.82
C ILE A 103 -1.17 -0.10 6.36
N HIS A 104 0.08 0.04 6.82
CA HIS A 104 1.18 -0.88 6.52
C HIS A 104 0.88 -2.29 6.99
N GLN A 105 0.38 -2.46 8.21
CA GLN A 105 -0.01 -3.76 8.74
C GLN A 105 -1.11 -4.42 7.90
N ARG A 106 -2.14 -3.64 7.53
CA ARG A 106 -3.18 -4.09 6.61
C ARG A 106 -2.60 -4.52 5.26
N TYR A 107 -1.65 -3.77 4.72
CA TYR A 107 -1.05 -4.07 3.41
C TYR A 107 -0.11 -5.27 3.44
N CYS A 108 0.63 -5.48 4.53
CA CYS A 108 1.36 -6.72 4.76
C CYS A 108 0.44 -7.93 4.71
N LEU A 109 -0.72 -7.87 5.39
CA LEU A 109 -1.70 -8.95 5.37
C LEU A 109 -2.26 -9.20 3.96
N LEU A 110 -2.70 -8.13 3.28
CA LEU A 110 -3.27 -8.24 1.94
C LEU A 110 -2.24 -8.75 0.92
N ASP A 111 -0.98 -8.32 1.02
CA ASP A 111 0.12 -8.78 0.18
C ASP A 111 0.43 -10.27 0.42
N ALA A 112 0.48 -10.71 1.68
CA ALA A 112 0.66 -12.12 2.03
C ALA A 112 -0.48 -13.01 1.52
N LEU A 113 -1.70 -12.46 1.45
CA LEU A 113 -2.87 -13.14 0.88
C LEU A 113 -2.99 -13.02 -0.64
N HIS A 114 -2.09 -12.30 -1.30
CA HIS A 114 -2.20 -11.92 -2.73
C HIS A 114 -3.51 -11.18 -3.07
N LEU A 115 -4.07 -10.44 -2.09
CA LEU A 115 -5.28 -9.63 -2.19
C LEU A 115 -4.99 -8.11 -2.18
N LEU A 116 -3.72 -7.72 -2.37
CA LEU A 116 -3.35 -6.31 -2.43
C LEU A 116 -4.06 -5.64 -3.61
N PRO A 117 -4.71 -4.47 -3.41
CA PRO A 117 -5.43 -3.79 -4.49
C PRO A 117 -4.46 -3.37 -5.59
N ARG A 118 -4.88 -3.54 -6.85
CA ARG A 118 -4.22 -2.95 -8.02
C ARG A 118 -5.11 -1.82 -8.52
N ARG A 119 -4.58 -0.60 -8.56
CA ARG A 119 -5.30 0.62 -8.88
C ARG A 119 -4.61 1.33 -10.04
N SER A 120 -5.41 1.96 -10.89
CA SER A 120 -4.92 2.94 -11.86
C SER A 120 -5.13 4.33 -11.32
N LEU A 121 -4.17 5.23 -11.52
CA LEU A 121 -4.44 6.65 -11.37
C LEU A 121 -5.44 7.04 -12.45
N TYR A 122 -6.63 7.49 -12.05
CA TYR A 122 -7.56 8.07 -13.01
C TYR A 122 -6.85 9.24 -13.71
N ARG A 123 -6.83 9.24 -15.05
CA ARG A 123 -6.70 10.49 -15.79
C ARG A 123 -7.99 11.25 -15.48
N GLU A 124 -7.93 12.25 -14.62
CA GLU A 124 -8.93 13.32 -14.67
C GLU A 124 -8.89 13.80 -16.12
N ASN A 125 -9.98 13.56 -16.86
CA ASN A 125 -10.16 14.16 -18.17
C ASN A 125 -10.01 15.68 -17.99
N GLN A 126 -9.26 16.26 -18.93
CA GLN A 126 -9.10 17.69 -19.18
C GLN A 126 -10.35 18.52 -18.89
#